data_AF-A0A8D7FLP3-F1
#
_entry.id   AF-A0A8D7FLP3-F1
#
_cell.length_a   1.000
_cell.length_b   1.000
_cell.length_c   1.000
_cell.angle_alpha   90.00
_cell.angle_beta   90.00
_cell.angle_gamma   90.00
#
_symmetry.space_group_name_H-M   'P 1'
#
loop_
_entity.id
_entity.type
_entity.pdbx_description
1 polymer ?
#
loop_
_entity_poly.entity_id
_entity_poly.type
_entity_poly.pdbx_seq_one_letter_code
_entity_poly.pdbx_strand_id
1 'polypeptide(L)'
;MTSYPRRTTRRRWMDFDSFLLRLTIPVCSPINPTRRRSPPSTKKEQRNAMDGLGPNAANSCPVTPLEFLERTATVYGDCPSLVYNRTAFTWSQTLRRCLRLASALSSLGISPGDVVSVLAPNVPAMYEMHFGVPMSGAVLNTVNLRLDARTISILLRHSASKLVFVDVLSRPLLDDVLRLFPASAERPRVVTIEDPYEDAPPPQSSALTYEKLLETGDPEFRWVRPRSEWDPMVLNYTSGTTSAPKGVVHCHRGLFFITIDSLIDWSVPRRPTYLWTLPMFHANGWSYPWGIAAAGGVNVCLRRFDAAAIYAAIETHRVTHMCGAPVVLNMLANAPDSARRPLHGPVQVLTAGAPPPAAVLDRTEALGFAVSHGYGLTETAGLRGGGVHPVRPPSGERGGGGGATGRVLGGDAVRVRQPEGGSVGGATDGERGDRVVPRAHAALHGAEDGGAPGGAAEDVDGEDTEVRAEGDSQEDGLRRSAESNVVHDSDRVGLAEQLLHLPTHP
;
A
#
# COMPACT_ATOMS: atom_id res chain seq x y z
N MET A 1 -62.69 13.29 -13.24
CA MET A 1 -61.41 13.29 -13.98
C MET A 1 -60.42 14.03 -13.10
N THR A 2 -59.37 13.48 -12.51
CA THR A 2 -58.64 12.22 -12.69
C THR A 2 -57.93 11.97 -11.35
N SER A 3 -58.12 10.79 -10.76
CA SER A 3 -57.56 10.38 -9.47
C SER A 3 -56.11 9.89 -9.63
N TYR A 4 -55.17 10.45 -8.87
CA TYR A 4 -53.84 9.86 -8.68
C TYR A 4 -53.80 9.09 -7.34
N PRO A 5 -53.35 7.82 -7.31
CA PRO A 5 -53.34 7.03 -6.09
C PRO A 5 -52.11 7.37 -5.23
N ARG A 6 -52.34 7.67 -3.94
CA ARG A 6 -51.28 7.71 -2.91
C ARG A 6 -50.79 6.29 -2.64
N ARG A 7 -49.60 5.93 -3.14
CA ARG A 7 -48.86 4.75 -2.68
C ARG A 7 -48.15 5.10 -1.37
N THR A 8 -48.70 4.67 -0.25
CA THR A 8 -48.00 4.59 1.04
C THR A 8 -47.04 3.41 1.03
N THR A 9 -45.76 3.64 0.75
CA THR A 9 -44.70 2.66 1.02
C THR A 9 -44.31 2.75 2.50
N ARG A 10 -44.94 1.92 3.35
CA ARG A 10 -44.39 1.58 4.66
C ARG A 10 -43.02 0.92 4.44
N ARG A 11 -41.94 1.68 4.57
CA ARG A 11 -40.59 1.12 4.73
C ARG A 11 -40.60 0.30 6.01
N ARG A 12 -40.54 -1.03 5.88
CA ARG A 12 -40.12 -1.90 6.99
C ARG A 12 -38.68 -1.50 7.30
N TRP A 13 -38.48 -0.82 8.43
CA TRP A 13 -37.18 -0.74 9.06
C TRP A 13 -36.77 -2.18 9.39
N MET A 14 -35.80 -2.70 8.65
CA MET A 14 -35.09 -3.91 9.06
C MET A 14 -34.25 -3.53 10.28
N ASP A 15 -34.34 -4.32 11.33
CA ASP A 15 -33.59 -4.17 12.58
C ASP A 15 -32.10 -3.97 12.29
N PHE A 16 -31.60 -2.78 12.64
CA PHE A 16 -30.22 -2.32 12.40
C PHE A 16 -29.19 -3.24 13.10
N ASP A 17 -29.59 -3.86 14.21
CA ASP A 17 -28.75 -4.79 14.98
C ASP A 17 -28.52 -6.14 14.29
N SER A 18 -29.46 -6.57 13.43
CA SER A 18 -29.31 -7.82 12.66
C SER A 18 -28.38 -7.65 11.45
N PHE A 19 -28.17 -6.41 11.00
CA PHE A 19 -27.30 -6.08 9.86
C PHE A 19 -25.83 -5.98 10.27
N LEU A 20 -25.52 -5.43 11.44
CA LEU A 20 -24.16 -5.35 11.98
C LEU A 20 -23.57 -6.74 12.31
N LEU A 21 -24.39 -7.70 12.75
CA LEU A 21 -23.95 -9.08 13.00
C LEU A 21 -23.50 -9.84 11.75
N ARG A 22 -23.84 -9.38 10.55
CA ARG A 22 -23.35 -9.94 9.28
C ARG A 22 -22.05 -9.30 8.79
N LEU A 23 -21.59 -8.21 9.42
CA LEU A 23 -20.53 -7.34 8.89
C LEU A 23 -19.13 -7.57 9.49
N THR A 24 -18.99 -8.45 10.48
CA THR A 24 -17.71 -8.71 11.17
C THR A 24 -17.40 -10.18 11.40
N ILE A 25 -18.28 -11.08 10.94
CA ILE A 25 -18.13 -12.52 11.09
C ILE A 25 -18.30 -13.12 9.68
N PRO A 26 -17.29 -13.80 9.10
CA PRO A 26 -17.48 -14.62 7.90
C PRO A 26 -18.70 -15.50 8.12
N VAL A 27 -19.67 -15.47 7.21
CA VAL A 27 -20.90 -16.25 7.34
C VAL A 27 -20.57 -17.74 7.18
N CYS A 28 -20.07 -18.34 8.24
CA CYS A 28 -20.04 -19.77 8.47
C CYS A 28 -21.19 -20.07 9.44
N SER A 29 -22.33 -20.45 8.84
CA SER A 29 -23.60 -20.88 9.43
C SER A 29 -24.64 -19.79 9.77
N PRO A 30 -25.93 -20.02 9.45
CA PRO A 30 -27.01 -19.14 9.87
C PRO A 30 -27.17 -19.18 11.40
N ILE A 31 -27.10 -18.00 12.03
CA ILE A 31 -27.46 -17.82 13.43
C ILE A 31 -28.95 -18.17 13.56
N ASN A 32 -29.26 -19.29 14.22
CA ASN A 32 -30.64 -19.73 14.46
C ASN A 32 -31.29 -18.82 15.52
N PRO A 33 -32.27 -17.96 15.17
CA PRO A 33 -32.80 -16.94 16.07
C PRO A 33 -33.67 -17.52 17.21
N THR A 34 -33.95 -18.83 17.19
CA THR A 34 -34.81 -19.50 18.18
C THR A 34 -34.08 -19.97 19.44
N ARG A 35 -32.75 -19.86 19.50
CA ARG A 35 -31.95 -20.29 20.67
C ARG A 35 -31.48 -19.09 21.51
N ARG A 36 -32.41 -18.39 22.16
CA ARG A 36 -32.05 -17.53 23.29
C ARG A 36 -31.63 -18.42 24.46
N ARG A 37 -30.33 -18.63 24.65
CA ARG A 37 -29.82 -19.20 25.90
C ARG A 37 -30.07 -18.18 27.01
N SER A 38 -30.63 -18.64 28.13
CA SER A 38 -30.72 -17.85 29.35
C SER A 38 -29.33 -17.34 29.74
N PRO A 39 -29.20 -16.08 30.20
CA PRO A 39 -27.91 -15.56 30.62
C PRO A 39 -27.31 -16.46 31.71
N PRO A 40 -26.00 -16.75 31.65
CA PRO A 40 -25.35 -17.63 32.61
C PRO A 40 -25.52 -17.07 34.02
N SER A 41 -26.15 -17.86 34.88
CA SER A 41 -26.64 -17.43 36.20
C SER A 41 -25.58 -17.59 37.29
N THR A 42 -24.55 -18.40 37.03
CA THR A 42 -23.48 -18.70 37.98
C THR A 42 -22.11 -18.30 37.43
N LYS A 43 -21.17 -17.96 38.34
CA LYS A 43 -19.77 -17.66 37.97
C LYS A 43 -19.10 -18.80 37.17
N LYS A 44 -19.51 -20.05 37.41
CA LYS A 44 -19.00 -21.24 36.68
C LYS A 44 -19.52 -21.30 35.24
N GLU A 45 -20.80 -21.00 35.02
CA GLU A 45 -21.39 -20.91 33.68
C GLU A 45 -20.83 -19.72 32.90
N GLN A 46 -20.58 -18.60 33.56
CA GLN A 46 -19.93 -17.43 32.96
C GLN A 46 -18.50 -17.77 32.52
N ARG A 47 -17.73 -18.48 33.35
CA ARG A 47 -16.37 -18.91 33.01
C ARG A 47 -16.36 -19.89 31.84
N ASN A 48 -17.24 -20.89 31.85
CA ASN A 48 -17.39 -21.82 30.71
C ASN A 48 -17.86 -21.13 29.41
N ALA A 49 -18.67 -20.06 29.51
CA ALA A 49 -19.07 -19.28 28.35
C ALA A 49 -17.90 -18.46 27.78
N MET A 50 -17.03 -17.92 28.64
CA MET A 50 -15.79 -17.25 28.23
C MET A 50 -14.78 -18.21 27.61
N ASP A 51 -14.65 -19.42 28.17
CA ASP A 51 -13.79 -20.48 27.62
C ASP A 51 -14.26 -20.96 26.23
N GLY A 52 -15.55 -20.78 25.91
CA GLY A 52 -16.14 -21.05 24.59
C GLY A 52 -15.94 -19.95 23.54
N LEU A 53 -15.31 -18.82 23.88
CA LEU A 53 -15.00 -17.72 22.95
C LEU A 53 -13.66 -17.88 22.22
N GLY A 54 -13.07 -19.08 22.27
CA GLY A 54 -11.80 -19.38 21.62
C GLY A 54 -11.79 -19.09 20.09
N PRO A 55 -10.59 -19.04 19.50
CA PRO A 55 -10.42 -18.85 18.06
C PRO A 55 -11.24 -19.84 17.24
N ASN A 56 -11.98 -19.34 16.26
CA ASN A 56 -12.74 -20.13 15.30
C ASN A 56 -12.73 -19.42 13.93
N ALA A 57 -13.21 -20.10 12.90
CA ALA A 57 -13.22 -19.56 11.53
C ALA A 57 -13.98 -18.22 11.40
N ALA A 58 -14.88 -17.93 12.34
CA ALA A 58 -15.73 -16.75 12.34
C ALA A 58 -15.09 -15.53 13.04
N ASN A 59 -14.16 -15.73 13.99
CA ASN A 59 -13.52 -14.64 14.75
C ASN A 59 -11.98 -14.63 14.66
N SER A 60 -11.39 -15.51 13.85
CA SER A 60 -9.94 -15.63 13.65
C SER A 60 -9.56 -15.83 12.19
N CYS A 61 -10.29 -15.17 11.28
CA CYS A 61 -9.93 -15.14 9.86
C CYS A 61 -8.69 -14.25 9.66
N PRO A 62 -7.75 -14.62 8.78
CA PRO A 62 -6.61 -13.78 8.42
C PRO A 62 -7.02 -12.37 8.00
N VAL A 63 -6.42 -11.34 8.61
CA VAL A 63 -6.69 -9.95 8.20
C VAL A 63 -6.07 -9.66 6.84
N THR A 64 -6.76 -8.87 6.02
CA THR A 64 -6.27 -8.47 4.71
C THR A 64 -6.89 -7.16 4.25
N PRO A 65 -6.13 -6.24 3.63
CA PRO A 65 -6.66 -4.98 3.13
C PRO A 65 -7.66 -5.17 1.97
N LEU A 66 -7.74 -6.37 1.38
CA LEU A 66 -8.69 -6.69 0.32
C LEU A 66 -10.14 -6.59 0.79
N GLU A 67 -10.41 -6.85 2.08
CA GLU A 67 -11.74 -6.72 2.66
C GLU A 67 -12.27 -5.28 2.65
N PHE A 68 -11.38 -4.28 2.59
CA PHE A 68 -11.81 -2.89 2.49
C PHE A 68 -12.62 -2.63 1.22
N LEU A 69 -12.27 -3.28 0.11
CA LEU A 69 -13.01 -3.17 -1.14
C LEU A 69 -14.38 -3.86 -1.04
N GLU A 70 -14.46 -5.07 -0.47
CA GLU A 70 -15.74 -5.77 -0.26
C GLU A 70 -16.69 -4.95 0.64
N ARG A 71 -16.17 -4.47 1.77
CA ARG A 71 -16.91 -3.65 2.73
C ARG A 71 -17.44 -2.39 2.05
N THR A 72 -16.59 -1.68 1.31
CA THR A 72 -16.94 -0.41 0.70
C THR A 72 -17.87 -0.58 -0.50
N ALA A 73 -17.74 -1.64 -1.29
CA ALA A 73 -18.72 -1.98 -2.31
C ALA A 73 -20.10 -2.35 -1.73
N THR A 74 -20.13 -2.90 -0.51
CA THR A 74 -21.38 -3.21 0.20
C THR A 74 -22.02 -1.95 0.80
N VAL A 75 -21.23 -1.09 1.43
CA VAL A 75 -21.73 0.08 2.18
C VAL A 75 -21.94 1.30 1.27
N TYR A 76 -21.08 1.48 0.26
CA TYR A 76 -21.02 2.64 -0.64
C TYR A 76 -21.12 2.24 -2.11
N GLY A 77 -21.84 1.15 -2.41
CA GLY A 77 -21.86 0.52 -3.74
C GLY A 77 -22.08 1.49 -4.90
N ASP A 78 -23.07 2.39 -4.79
CA ASP A 78 -23.42 3.39 -5.82
C ASP A 78 -22.57 4.68 -5.76
N CYS A 79 -21.71 4.82 -4.76
CA CYS A 79 -20.84 5.99 -4.66
C CYS A 79 -19.66 5.87 -5.64
N PRO A 80 -19.15 6.98 -6.18
CA PRO A 80 -17.95 6.97 -7.01
C PRO A 80 -16.76 6.36 -6.25
N SER A 81 -16.02 5.48 -6.92
CA SER A 81 -14.78 4.88 -6.44
C SER A 81 -13.57 5.47 -7.16
N LEU A 82 -13.72 5.75 -8.45
CA LEU A 82 -12.62 6.15 -9.32
C LEU A 82 -13.11 7.08 -10.43
N VAL A 83 -12.30 8.09 -10.74
CA VAL A 83 -12.48 9.02 -11.87
C VAL A 83 -11.17 9.16 -12.63
N TYR A 84 -11.26 9.08 -13.96
CA TYR A 84 -10.13 9.22 -14.87
C TYR A 84 -10.61 9.74 -16.23
N ASN A 85 -10.29 10.99 -16.57
CA ASN A 85 -10.86 11.66 -17.76
C ASN A 85 -12.40 11.56 -17.77
N ARG A 86 -12.98 10.91 -18.79
CA ARG A 86 -14.44 10.67 -18.87
C ARG A 86 -14.86 9.32 -18.27
N THR A 87 -13.92 8.52 -17.79
CA THR A 87 -14.18 7.23 -17.16
C THR A 87 -14.49 7.45 -15.68
N ALA A 88 -15.60 6.91 -15.23
CA ALA A 88 -15.96 6.90 -13.82
C ALA A 88 -16.51 5.53 -13.43
N PHE A 89 -16.11 5.05 -12.26
CA PHE A 89 -16.61 3.83 -11.67
C PHE A 89 -17.22 4.10 -10.29
N THR A 90 -18.18 3.26 -9.94
CA THR A 90 -18.72 3.11 -8.59
C THR A 90 -18.01 1.99 -7.86
N TRP A 91 -18.11 1.94 -6.53
CA TRP A 91 -17.47 0.89 -5.74
C TRP A 91 -17.96 -0.53 -6.09
N SER A 92 -19.25 -0.71 -6.40
CA SER A 92 -19.74 -2.01 -6.89
C SER A 92 -19.18 -2.38 -8.27
N GLN A 93 -18.92 -1.41 -9.14
CA GLN A 93 -18.27 -1.66 -10.42
C GLN A 93 -16.79 -2.02 -10.24
N THR A 94 -16.05 -1.30 -9.39
CA THR A 94 -14.65 -1.59 -9.09
C THR A 94 -14.47 -2.98 -8.49
N LEU A 95 -15.32 -3.39 -7.53
CA LEU A 95 -15.29 -4.74 -6.99
C LEU A 95 -15.47 -5.79 -8.10
N ARG A 96 -16.52 -5.68 -8.92
CA ARG A 96 -16.76 -6.65 -10.01
C ARG A 96 -15.61 -6.70 -11.02
N ARG A 97 -14.97 -5.57 -11.31
CA ARG A 97 -13.79 -5.52 -12.19
C ARG A 97 -12.59 -6.23 -11.56
N CYS A 98 -12.36 -6.05 -10.26
CA CYS A 98 -11.31 -6.77 -9.53
C CYS A 98 -11.58 -8.29 -9.45
N LEU A 99 -12.83 -8.70 -9.26
CA LEU A 99 -13.23 -10.12 -9.25
C LEU A 99 -13.07 -10.77 -10.63
N ARG A 100 -13.44 -10.05 -11.70
CA ARG A 100 -13.16 -10.47 -13.08
C ARG A 100 -11.67 -10.66 -13.32
N LEU A 101 -10.85 -9.70 -12.90
CA LEU A 101 -9.39 -9.81 -13.02
C LEU A 101 -8.88 -11.06 -12.29
N ALA A 102 -9.28 -11.25 -11.04
CA ALA A 102 -8.85 -12.39 -10.23
C ALA A 102 -9.22 -13.73 -10.89
N SER A 103 -10.47 -13.87 -11.32
CA SER A 103 -10.99 -15.03 -12.03
C SER A 103 -10.24 -15.33 -13.33
N ALA A 104 -9.98 -14.29 -14.12
CA ALA A 104 -9.26 -14.40 -15.37
C ALA A 104 -7.81 -14.83 -15.15
N LEU A 105 -7.12 -14.27 -14.15
CA LEU A 105 -5.76 -14.68 -13.79
C LEU A 105 -5.70 -16.16 -13.37
N SER A 106 -6.63 -16.62 -12.53
CA SER A 106 -6.72 -18.04 -12.18
C SER A 106 -6.96 -18.92 -13.41
N SER A 107 -7.79 -18.47 -14.35
CA SER A 107 -8.05 -19.20 -15.62
C SER A 107 -6.84 -19.23 -16.56
N LEU A 108 -5.94 -18.25 -16.45
CA LEU A 108 -4.65 -18.24 -17.14
C LEU A 108 -3.59 -19.14 -16.48
N GLY A 109 -3.92 -19.82 -15.38
CA GLY A 109 -3.01 -20.69 -14.65
C GLY A 109 -2.13 -19.98 -13.62
N ILE A 110 -2.42 -18.71 -13.30
CA ILE A 110 -1.73 -18.01 -12.22
C ILE A 110 -2.18 -18.63 -10.89
N SER A 111 -1.22 -19.19 -10.16
CA SER A 111 -1.42 -19.89 -8.90
C SER A 111 -1.14 -18.96 -7.70
N PRO A 112 -1.68 -19.27 -6.51
CA PRO A 112 -1.35 -18.51 -5.31
C PRO A 112 0.16 -18.47 -5.06
N GLY A 113 0.70 -17.27 -4.80
CA GLY A 113 2.14 -17.02 -4.65
C GLY A 113 2.88 -16.65 -5.94
N ASP A 114 2.31 -16.88 -7.13
CA ASP A 114 2.92 -16.45 -8.38
C ASP A 114 3.01 -14.92 -8.47
N VAL A 115 4.07 -14.40 -9.07
CA VAL A 115 4.29 -12.95 -9.19
C VAL A 115 3.72 -12.41 -10.50
N VAL A 116 2.83 -11.43 -10.36
CA VAL A 116 2.27 -10.67 -11.48
C VAL A 116 2.81 -9.25 -11.43
N SER A 117 3.58 -8.88 -12.46
CA SER A 117 4.23 -7.57 -12.54
C SER A 117 3.38 -6.54 -13.28
N VAL A 118 3.53 -5.27 -12.93
CA VAL A 118 2.79 -4.16 -13.54
C VAL A 118 3.72 -3.00 -13.86
N LEU A 119 3.75 -2.60 -15.12
CA LEU A 119 4.40 -1.40 -15.63
C LEU A 119 3.31 -0.43 -16.10
N ALA A 120 2.77 0.38 -15.19
CA ALA A 120 1.70 1.31 -15.51
C ALA A 120 1.79 2.61 -14.69
N PRO A 121 1.32 3.74 -15.25
CA PRO A 121 1.15 4.99 -14.51
C PRO A 121 -0.10 4.92 -13.62
N ASN A 122 -0.50 6.04 -13.01
CA ASN A 122 -1.71 6.14 -12.18
C ASN A 122 -2.97 6.14 -13.06
N VAL A 123 -3.36 4.96 -13.53
CA VAL A 123 -4.55 4.72 -14.36
C VAL A 123 -5.52 3.77 -13.63
N PRO A 124 -6.80 3.69 -14.04
CA PRO A 124 -7.78 2.81 -13.39
C PRO A 124 -7.30 1.36 -13.20
N ALA A 125 -6.70 0.78 -14.24
CA ALA A 125 -6.20 -0.59 -14.19
C ALA A 125 -5.11 -0.78 -13.11
N MET A 126 -4.24 0.21 -12.90
CA MET A 126 -3.22 0.17 -11.84
C MET A 126 -3.88 0.11 -10.46
N TYR A 127 -4.92 0.92 -10.21
CA TYR A 127 -5.68 0.87 -8.97
C TYR A 127 -6.36 -0.49 -8.78
N GLU A 128 -7.03 -1.00 -9.82
CA GLU A 128 -7.73 -2.29 -9.81
C GLU A 128 -6.76 -3.45 -9.52
N MET A 129 -5.51 -3.40 -10.01
CA MET A 129 -4.50 -4.43 -9.75
C MET A 129 -4.06 -4.55 -8.29
N HIS A 130 -4.18 -3.48 -7.48
CA HIS A 130 -3.92 -3.53 -6.03
C HIS A 130 -4.89 -4.43 -5.27
N PHE A 131 -6.03 -4.76 -5.88
CA PHE A 131 -7.01 -5.69 -5.34
C PHE A 131 -7.11 -6.95 -6.17
N GLY A 132 -7.31 -6.85 -7.49
CA GLY A 132 -7.60 -7.98 -8.35
C GLY A 132 -6.46 -9.00 -8.47
N VAL A 133 -5.20 -8.57 -8.42
CA VAL A 133 -4.05 -9.51 -8.41
C VAL A 133 -4.00 -10.27 -7.08
N PRO A 134 -3.96 -9.62 -5.90
CA PRO A 134 -4.02 -10.36 -4.63
C PRO A 134 -5.30 -11.18 -4.42
N MET A 135 -6.43 -10.77 -5.02
CA MET A 135 -7.69 -11.54 -4.99
C MET A 135 -7.60 -12.87 -5.75
N SER A 136 -6.65 -13.06 -6.67
CA SER A 136 -6.36 -14.39 -7.23
C SER A 136 -5.39 -15.21 -6.36
N GLY A 137 -4.90 -14.65 -5.24
CA GLY A 137 -3.84 -15.20 -4.40
C GLY A 137 -2.42 -14.93 -4.93
N ALA A 138 -2.28 -14.19 -6.04
CA ALA A 138 -0.99 -13.85 -6.63
C ALA A 138 -0.34 -12.65 -5.91
N VAL A 139 0.98 -12.55 -6.02
CA VAL A 139 1.76 -11.43 -5.45
C VAL A 139 1.86 -10.31 -6.49
N LEU A 140 1.42 -9.11 -6.12
CA LEU A 140 1.53 -7.94 -6.98
C LEU A 140 2.94 -7.36 -6.95
N ASN A 141 3.58 -7.24 -8.11
CA ASN A 141 4.87 -6.55 -8.26
C ASN A 141 4.73 -5.29 -9.12
N THR A 142 4.78 -4.11 -8.52
CA THR A 142 4.66 -2.85 -9.27
C THR A 142 6.04 -2.28 -9.59
N VAL A 143 6.30 -2.02 -10.87
CA VAL A 143 7.63 -1.65 -11.37
C VAL A 143 7.67 -0.17 -11.76
N ASN A 144 8.74 0.52 -11.35
CA ASN A 144 8.95 1.92 -11.69
C ASN A 144 9.23 2.09 -13.19
N LEU A 145 8.35 2.84 -13.86
CA LEU A 145 8.44 3.15 -15.30
C LEU A 145 9.66 3.99 -15.71
N ARG A 146 10.37 4.60 -14.75
CA ARG A 146 11.56 5.42 -15.02
C ARG A 146 12.85 4.60 -15.10
N LEU A 147 12.79 3.30 -14.82
CA LEU A 147 13.94 2.41 -14.91
C LEU A 147 14.25 2.06 -16.37
N ASP A 148 15.52 1.80 -16.65
CA ASP A 148 15.93 1.33 -17.97
C ASP A 148 15.54 -0.14 -18.21
N ALA A 149 15.54 -0.54 -19.48
CA ALA A 149 15.14 -1.88 -19.90
C ALA A 149 16.00 -2.99 -19.27
N ARG A 150 17.28 -2.73 -19.03
CA ARG A 150 18.19 -3.71 -18.43
C ARG A 150 17.82 -3.95 -16.98
N THR A 151 17.62 -2.89 -16.19
CA THR A 151 17.19 -3.01 -14.81
C THR A 151 15.85 -3.73 -14.72
N ILE A 152 14.85 -3.34 -15.51
CA ILE A 152 13.53 -3.98 -15.50
C ILE A 152 13.64 -5.47 -15.87
N SER A 153 14.46 -5.83 -16.87
CA SER A 153 14.70 -7.24 -17.22
C SER A 153 15.26 -8.05 -16.05
N ILE A 154 16.20 -7.48 -15.30
CA ILE A 154 16.73 -8.10 -14.08
C ILE A 154 15.61 -8.25 -13.03
N LEU A 155 14.78 -7.22 -12.80
CA LEU A 155 13.70 -7.27 -11.82
C LEU A 155 12.63 -8.32 -12.15
N LEU A 156 12.19 -8.39 -13.40
CA LEU A 156 11.19 -9.37 -13.84
C LEU A 156 11.70 -10.81 -13.74
N ARG A 157 13.00 -11.02 -13.98
CA ARG A 157 13.65 -12.33 -13.79
C ARG A 157 13.83 -12.68 -12.32
N HIS A 158 14.31 -11.73 -11.51
CA HIS A 158 14.51 -11.93 -10.07
C HIS A 158 13.19 -12.21 -9.36
N SER A 159 12.10 -11.56 -9.77
CA SER A 159 10.75 -11.83 -9.25
C SER A 159 10.10 -13.09 -9.82
N ALA A 160 10.76 -13.80 -10.75
CA ALA A 160 10.18 -14.91 -11.49
C ALA A 160 8.77 -14.61 -12.06
N SER A 161 8.59 -13.39 -12.58
CA SER A 161 7.26 -12.91 -12.95
C SER A 161 6.63 -13.79 -14.04
N LYS A 162 5.41 -14.27 -13.78
CA LYS A 162 4.66 -15.14 -14.69
C LYS A 162 3.83 -14.38 -15.71
N LEU A 163 3.37 -13.18 -15.32
CA LEU A 163 2.59 -12.30 -16.17
C LEU A 163 3.00 -10.85 -15.90
N VAL A 164 3.09 -10.05 -16.97
CA VAL A 164 3.35 -8.62 -16.90
C VAL A 164 2.24 -7.83 -17.59
N PHE A 165 1.60 -6.94 -16.83
CA PHE A 165 0.75 -5.90 -17.37
C PHE A 165 1.59 -4.69 -17.76
N VAL A 166 1.32 -4.10 -18.92
CA VAL A 166 2.08 -2.94 -19.41
C VAL A 166 1.14 -1.90 -20.00
N ASP A 167 1.31 -0.65 -19.59
CA ASP A 167 0.65 0.50 -20.19
C ASP A 167 1.01 0.62 -21.68
N VAL A 168 0.03 0.98 -22.50
CA VAL A 168 0.18 1.07 -23.96
C VAL A 168 1.37 1.94 -24.39
N LEU A 169 1.65 3.05 -23.69
CA LEU A 169 2.79 3.92 -24.00
C LEU A 169 4.13 3.35 -23.51
N SER A 170 4.11 2.45 -22.54
CA SER A 170 5.28 1.76 -22.01
C SER A 170 5.58 0.44 -22.74
N ARG A 171 4.79 0.09 -23.76
CA ARG A 171 4.98 -1.13 -24.54
C ARG A 171 6.35 -1.22 -25.23
N PRO A 172 6.89 -0.16 -25.88
CA PRO A 172 8.22 -0.22 -26.48
C PRO A 172 9.33 -0.53 -25.46
N LEU A 173 9.24 0.06 -24.26
CA LEU A 173 10.16 -0.24 -23.15
C LEU A 173 10.09 -1.72 -22.77
N LEU A 174 8.89 -2.30 -22.66
CA LEU A 174 8.77 -3.74 -22.36
C LEU A 174 9.32 -4.60 -23.51
N ASP A 175 9.13 -4.21 -24.77
CA ASP A 175 9.69 -4.98 -25.88
C ASP A 175 11.23 -5.01 -25.81
N ASP A 176 11.88 -3.89 -25.44
CA ASP A 176 13.32 -3.84 -25.18
C ASP A 176 13.72 -4.71 -23.98
N VAL A 177 12.95 -4.68 -22.90
CA VAL A 177 13.14 -5.56 -21.73
C VAL A 177 13.14 -7.03 -22.15
N LEU A 178 12.14 -7.46 -22.92
CA LEU A 178 11.98 -8.85 -23.35
C LEU A 178 13.07 -9.29 -24.34
N ARG A 179 13.66 -8.38 -25.11
CA ARG A 179 14.85 -8.67 -25.94
C ARG A 179 16.08 -8.99 -25.09
N LEU A 180 16.17 -8.43 -23.89
CA LEU A 180 17.27 -8.67 -22.94
C LEU A 180 17.09 -9.95 -22.11
N PHE A 181 15.96 -10.65 -22.21
CA PHE A 181 15.78 -11.93 -21.55
C PHE A 181 16.70 -13.00 -22.17
N PRO A 182 17.48 -13.75 -21.36
CA PRO A 182 18.25 -14.89 -21.86
C PRO A 182 17.35 -15.91 -22.54
N ALA A 183 17.85 -16.59 -23.57
CA ALA A 183 17.09 -17.63 -24.27
C ALA A 183 16.67 -18.80 -23.38
N SER A 184 17.39 -19.05 -22.28
CA SER A 184 17.08 -20.08 -21.29
C SER A 184 16.03 -19.67 -20.25
N ALA A 185 15.66 -18.39 -20.19
CA ALA A 185 14.71 -17.89 -19.21
C ALA A 185 13.28 -17.88 -19.78
N GLU A 186 12.31 -18.37 -19.01
CA GLU A 186 10.90 -18.23 -19.34
C GLU A 186 10.51 -16.74 -19.32
N ARG A 187 9.83 -16.29 -20.39
CA ARG A 187 9.35 -14.90 -20.48
C ARG A 187 7.97 -14.79 -19.86
N PRO A 188 7.68 -13.70 -19.11
CA PRO A 188 6.33 -13.46 -18.61
C PRO A 188 5.34 -13.31 -19.77
N ARG A 189 4.13 -13.79 -19.57
CA ARG A 189 3.02 -13.48 -20.48
C ARG A 189 2.73 -11.98 -20.43
N VAL A 190 2.53 -11.36 -21.59
CA VAL A 190 2.28 -9.91 -21.68
C VAL A 190 0.79 -9.63 -21.82
N VAL A 191 0.29 -8.67 -21.04
CA VAL A 191 -1.06 -8.09 -21.19
C VAL A 191 -0.95 -6.58 -21.32
N THR A 192 -1.46 -6.02 -22.41
CA THR A 192 -1.42 -4.56 -22.63
C THR A 192 -2.62 -3.87 -22.00
N ILE A 193 -2.37 -2.85 -21.18
CA ILE A 193 -3.37 -1.93 -20.65
C ILE A 193 -3.59 -0.86 -21.71
N GLU A 194 -4.72 -0.96 -22.39
CA GLU A 194 -5.17 0.03 -23.37
C GLU A 194 -5.63 1.31 -22.66
N ASP A 195 -5.46 2.46 -23.31
CA ASP A 195 -6.04 3.70 -22.85
C ASP A 195 -6.73 4.44 -24.01
N PRO A 196 -8.06 4.63 -23.96
CA PRO A 196 -8.81 5.27 -25.03
C PRO A 196 -8.58 6.80 -25.13
N TYR A 197 -7.82 7.40 -24.22
CA TYR A 197 -7.47 8.83 -24.20
C TYR A 197 -6.06 9.11 -24.72
N GLU A 198 -5.29 8.07 -25.07
CA GLU A 198 -3.96 8.23 -25.65
C GLU A 198 -3.97 7.80 -27.11
N ASP A 199 -3.24 8.55 -27.94
CA ASP A 199 -2.98 8.17 -29.32
C ASP A 199 -1.84 7.15 -29.34
N ALA A 200 -2.23 5.88 -29.24
CA ALA A 200 -1.31 4.76 -29.24
C ALA A 200 -1.71 3.75 -30.34
N PRO A 201 -0.73 3.07 -30.97
CA PRO A 201 -1.03 2.05 -31.97
C PRO A 201 -1.95 0.99 -31.39
N PRO A 202 -2.99 0.55 -32.13
CA PRO A 202 -3.86 -0.50 -31.65
C PRO A 202 -3.01 -1.76 -31.40
N PRO A 203 -3.28 -2.50 -30.31
CA PRO A 203 -2.58 -3.74 -30.05
C PRO A 203 -2.80 -4.72 -31.21
N GLN A 204 -1.82 -5.59 -31.45
CA GLN A 204 -1.95 -6.66 -32.43
C GLN A 204 -3.24 -7.46 -32.16
N SER A 205 -3.93 -7.92 -33.20
CA SER A 205 -5.26 -8.55 -33.06
C SER A 205 -5.26 -9.77 -32.14
N SER A 206 -4.15 -10.51 -32.07
CA SER A 206 -3.92 -11.65 -31.19
C SER A 206 -3.40 -11.29 -29.78
N ALA A 207 -3.07 -10.03 -29.51
CA ALA A 207 -2.57 -9.61 -28.22
C ALA A 207 -3.70 -9.62 -27.17
N LEU A 208 -3.37 -10.16 -26.00
CA LEU A 208 -4.24 -10.11 -24.83
C LEU A 208 -4.18 -8.70 -24.24
N THR A 209 -5.33 -8.03 -24.14
CA THR A 209 -5.43 -6.70 -23.55
C THR A 209 -6.17 -6.77 -22.22
N TYR A 210 -6.01 -5.73 -21.39
CA TYR A 210 -6.60 -5.69 -20.06
C TYR A 210 -8.13 -5.81 -20.08
N GLU A 211 -8.82 -5.00 -20.89
CA GLU A 211 -10.29 -5.05 -20.95
C GLU A 211 -10.80 -6.39 -21.51
N LYS A 212 -10.15 -6.94 -22.55
CA LYS A 212 -10.47 -8.29 -23.06
C LYS A 212 -10.25 -9.38 -22.01
N LEU A 213 -9.22 -9.25 -21.17
CA LEU A 213 -8.99 -10.19 -20.08
C LEU A 213 -10.12 -10.11 -19.05
N LEU A 214 -10.59 -8.91 -18.69
CA LEU A 214 -11.73 -8.75 -17.76
C LEU A 214 -13.03 -9.35 -18.30
N GLU A 215 -13.25 -9.33 -19.62
CA GLU A 215 -14.42 -9.95 -20.26
C GLU A 215 -14.48 -11.46 -20.02
N THR A 216 -13.32 -12.13 -19.94
CA THR A 216 -13.24 -13.57 -19.68
C THR A 216 -13.45 -13.96 -18.21
N GLY A 217 -13.38 -13.01 -17.29
CA GLY A 217 -13.51 -13.25 -15.86
C GLY A 217 -14.96 -13.29 -15.37
N ASP A 218 -15.18 -14.00 -14.27
CA ASP A 218 -16.46 -14.03 -13.56
C ASP A 218 -16.60 -12.81 -12.61
N PRO A 219 -17.63 -11.95 -12.77
CA PRO A 219 -17.88 -10.83 -11.87
C PRO A 219 -18.28 -11.23 -10.45
N GLU A 220 -18.72 -12.47 -10.23
CA GLU A 220 -19.14 -13.01 -8.93
C GLU A 220 -18.12 -14.04 -8.38
N PHE A 221 -16.89 -14.01 -8.92
CA PHE A 221 -15.82 -14.90 -8.51
C PHE A 221 -15.59 -14.84 -6.99
N ARG A 222 -15.52 -16.01 -6.36
CA ARG A 222 -15.11 -16.13 -4.96
C ARG A 222 -13.59 -16.04 -4.92
N TRP A 223 -13.09 -14.84 -4.68
CA TRP A 223 -11.67 -14.57 -4.61
C TRP A 223 -10.95 -15.42 -3.55
N VAL A 224 -9.66 -15.66 -3.78
CA VAL A 224 -8.81 -16.53 -2.98
C VAL A 224 -8.40 -15.81 -1.71
N ARG A 225 -9.00 -16.22 -0.58
CA ARG A 225 -8.65 -15.73 0.75
C ARG A 225 -7.22 -16.16 1.12
N PRO A 226 -6.41 -15.30 1.77
CA PRO A 226 -5.10 -15.71 2.26
C PRO A 226 -5.26 -16.84 3.29
N ARG A 227 -4.36 -17.83 3.25
CA ARG A 227 -4.35 -18.93 4.23
C ARG A 227 -3.82 -18.44 5.56
N SER A 228 -2.85 -17.53 5.51
CA SER A 228 -2.26 -16.86 6.64
C SER A 228 -2.20 -15.37 6.36
N GLU A 229 -2.38 -14.53 7.38
CA GLU A 229 -2.18 -13.08 7.24
C GLU A 229 -0.70 -12.74 6.96
N TRP A 230 0.19 -13.71 7.11
CA TRP A 230 1.60 -13.64 6.75
C TRP A 230 1.88 -14.01 5.28
N ASP A 231 0.89 -14.46 4.52
CA ASP A 231 1.08 -14.75 3.09
C ASP A 231 1.53 -13.47 2.34
N PRO A 232 2.45 -13.57 1.38
CA PRO A 232 2.92 -12.43 0.61
C PRO A 232 1.79 -11.86 -0.26
N MET A 233 1.66 -10.53 -0.25
CA MET A 233 0.63 -9.82 -1.02
C MET A 233 1.25 -8.94 -2.09
N VAL A 234 2.38 -8.29 -1.77
CA VAL A 234 3.02 -7.30 -2.65
C VAL A 234 4.54 -7.46 -2.58
N LEU A 235 5.19 -7.33 -3.73
CA LEU A 235 6.64 -7.26 -3.89
C LEU A 235 7.01 -5.88 -4.47
N ASN A 236 7.96 -5.21 -3.83
CA ASN A 236 8.47 -3.91 -4.28
C ASN A 236 9.99 -3.98 -4.40
N TYR A 237 10.58 -3.25 -5.35
CA TYR A 237 12.03 -3.21 -5.52
C TYR A 237 12.63 -1.88 -5.05
N THR A 238 13.75 -1.96 -4.35
CA THR A 238 14.54 -0.79 -3.96
C THR A 238 15.87 -0.74 -4.69
N SER A 239 16.34 0.47 -4.99
CA SER A 239 17.71 0.71 -5.44
C SER A 239 18.62 0.67 -4.22
N GLY A 240 18.98 -0.54 -3.76
CA GLY A 240 20.04 -0.69 -2.78
C GLY A 240 21.36 -0.09 -3.29
N THR A 241 22.26 0.29 -2.39
CA THR A 241 23.62 0.77 -2.72
C THR A 241 24.52 -0.32 -3.34
N THR A 242 24.04 -1.55 -3.39
CA THR A 242 24.69 -2.73 -3.96
C THR A 242 24.21 -2.98 -5.39
N SER A 243 25.07 -3.56 -6.24
CA SER A 243 24.76 -3.88 -7.65
C SER A 243 23.65 -4.91 -7.86
N ALA A 244 23.13 -5.54 -6.80
CA ALA A 244 22.02 -6.49 -6.84
C ALA A 244 20.69 -5.84 -6.44
N PRO A 245 19.58 -6.09 -7.18
CA PRO A 245 18.26 -5.58 -6.82
C PRO A 245 17.77 -6.19 -5.51
N LYS A 246 17.10 -5.39 -4.68
CA LYS A 246 16.52 -5.87 -3.42
C LYS A 246 14.99 -5.89 -3.52
N GLY A 247 14.42 -7.09 -3.43
CA GLY A 247 12.98 -7.30 -3.33
C GLY A 247 12.51 -7.19 -1.88
N VAL A 248 11.54 -6.31 -1.64
CA VAL A 248 10.87 -6.12 -0.36
C VAL A 248 9.47 -6.72 -0.48
N VAL A 249 9.23 -7.78 0.29
CA VAL A 249 7.94 -8.48 0.31
C VAL A 249 7.13 -8.04 1.52
N HIS A 250 5.87 -7.67 1.26
CA HIS A 250 4.89 -7.36 2.29
C HIS A 250 3.78 -8.39 2.35
N CYS A 251 3.41 -8.77 3.56
CA CYS A 251 2.27 -9.65 3.81
C CYS A 251 0.95 -8.89 3.98
N HIS A 252 -0.16 -9.62 3.92
CA HIS A 252 -1.50 -9.09 4.14
C HIS A 252 -1.64 -8.35 5.48
N ARG A 253 -1.09 -8.93 6.56
CA ARG A 253 -1.10 -8.35 7.92
C ARG A 253 -0.42 -6.99 7.94
N GLY A 254 0.81 -6.94 7.44
CA GLY A 254 1.62 -5.73 7.39
C GLY A 254 0.90 -4.58 6.71
N LEU A 255 0.36 -4.87 5.52
CA LEU A 255 -0.36 -3.89 4.71
C LEU A 255 -1.69 -3.49 5.33
N PHE A 256 -2.41 -4.41 5.99
CA PHE A 256 -3.63 -4.07 6.71
C PHE A 256 -3.36 -3.02 7.82
N PHE A 257 -2.38 -3.29 8.69
CA PHE A 257 -2.12 -2.40 9.83
C PHE A 257 -1.56 -1.06 9.40
N ILE A 258 -0.59 -1.03 8.48
CA ILE A 258 -0.03 0.25 8.03
C ILE A 258 -1.06 1.10 7.28
N THR A 259 -2.02 0.47 6.58
CA THR A 259 -3.13 1.18 5.94
C THR A 259 -4.00 1.88 6.97
N ILE A 260 -4.42 1.17 8.02
CA ILE A 260 -5.26 1.73 9.08
C ILE A 260 -4.50 2.81 9.85
N ASP A 261 -3.25 2.54 10.19
CA ASP A 261 -2.41 3.48 10.91
C ASP A 261 -2.20 4.78 10.12
N SER A 262 -1.91 4.70 8.81
CA SER A 262 -1.76 5.86 7.94
C SER A 262 -3.03 6.72 7.87
N LEU A 263 -4.22 6.10 7.86
CA LEU A 263 -5.48 6.83 7.88
C LEU A 263 -5.72 7.57 9.20
N ILE A 264 -5.34 6.95 10.33
CA ILE A 264 -5.48 7.53 11.66
C ILE A 264 -4.48 8.68 11.84
N ASP A 265 -3.21 8.42 11.54
CA ASP A 265 -2.11 9.37 11.74
C ASP A 265 -2.31 10.64 10.91
N TRP A 266 -2.74 10.50 9.66
CA TRP A 266 -3.07 11.65 8.80
C TRP A 266 -4.50 12.18 9.01
N SER A 267 -5.28 11.60 9.93
CA SER A 267 -6.66 12.00 10.25
C SER A 267 -7.57 12.09 9.01
N VAL A 268 -7.45 11.12 8.11
CA VAL A 268 -8.19 11.12 6.84
C VAL A 268 -9.69 10.99 7.14
N PRO A 269 -10.53 11.94 6.66
CA PRO A 269 -11.95 11.90 6.94
C PRO A 269 -12.62 10.77 6.16
N ARG A 270 -13.87 10.49 6.50
CA ARG A 270 -14.71 9.58 5.72
C ARG A 270 -14.97 10.16 4.32
N ARG A 271 -14.89 9.30 3.30
CA ARG A 271 -15.15 9.62 1.89
C ARG A 271 -14.33 10.81 1.34
N PRO A 272 -12.99 10.81 1.46
CA PRO A 272 -12.17 11.86 0.89
C PRO A 272 -12.21 11.79 -0.65
N THR A 273 -12.06 12.92 -1.33
CA THR A 273 -11.66 12.93 -2.75
C THR A 273 -10.14 13.00 -2.81
N TYR A 274 -9.51 11.93 -3.27
CA TYR A 274 -8.06 11.73 -3.27
C TYR A 274 -7.49 11.83 -4.69
N LEU A 275 -6.53 12.72 -4.92
CA LEU A 275 -5.86 12.90 -6.21
C LEU A 275 -4.53 12.17 -6.26
N TRP A 276 -4.35 11.33 -7.27
CA TRP A 276 -3.16 10.50 -7.47
C TRP A 276 -2.03 11.25 -8.17
N THR A 277 -1.26 12.03 -7.40
CA THR A 277 0.03 12.60 -7.82
C THR A 277 1.25 11.81 -7.33
N LEU A 278 1.07 10.97 -6.30
CA LEU A 278 2.06 9.97 -5.91
C LEU A 278 1.90 8.73 -6.80
N PRO A 279 2.97 8.19 -7.42
CA PRO A 279 2.85 6.97 -8.21
C PRO A 279 2.44 5.77 -7.36
N MET A 280 1.41 5.03 -7.78
CA MET A 280 0.93 3.84 -7.08
C MET A 280 1.98 2.71 -7.03
N PHE A 281 2.97 2.71 -7.95
CA PHE A 281 4.07 1.74 -7.92
C PHE A 281 5.14 2.07 -6.86
N HIS A 282 5.16 3.31 -6.35
CA HIS A 282 6.17 3.72 -5.38
C HIS A 282 5.65 3.31 -4.00
N ALA A 283 6.15 2.16 -3.53
CA ALA A 283 5.83 1.44 -2.30
C ALA A 283 4.41 1.69 -1.79
N ASN A 284 3.53 0.81 -2.22
CA ASN A 284 2.51 1.22 -3.17
C ASN A 284 1.56 2.32 -2.72
N GLY A 285 1.80 3.51 -3.27
CA GLY A 285 1.02 4.72 -3.03
C GLY A 285 0.89 5.03 -1.53
N TRP A 286 1.95 4.69 -0.77
CA TRP A 286 2.07 4.58 0.68
C TRP A 286 0.81 4.11 1.41
N SER A 287 0.21 3.02 0.89
CA SER A 287 -0.97 2.32 1.40
C SER A 287 -2.33 3.01 1.21
N TYR A 288 -2.38 4.14 0.52
CA TYR A 288 -3.64 4.80 0.17
C TYR A 288 -4.49 4.09 -0.90
N PRO A 289 -4.00 3.19 -1.79
CA PRO A 289 -4.90 2.45 -2.66
C PRO A 289 -5.96 1.68 -1.84
N TRP A 290 -5.50 1.03 -0.77
CA TRP A 290 -6.33 0.33 0.20
C TRP A 290 -6.98 1.29 1.20
N GLY A 291 -6.27 2.32 1.65
CA GLY A 291 -6.79 3.28 2.63
C GLY A 291 -8.00 4.08 2.14
N ILE A 292 -7.96 4.53 0.87
CA ILE A 292 -9.10 5.25 0.27
C ILE A 292 -10.30 4.31 0.09
N ALA A 293 -10.07 3.03 -0.19
CA ALA A 293 -11.14 2.03 -0.16
C ALA A 293 -11.71 1.87 1.26
N ALA A 294 -10.87 1.78 2.30
CA ALA A 294 -11.34 1.67 3.69
C ALA A 294 -12.19 2.89 4.10
N ALA A 295 -11.76 4.10 3.72
CA ALA A 295 -12.47 5.35 3.97
C ALA A 295 -13.72 5.56 3.09
N GLY A 296 -13.88 4.78 2.01
CA GLY A 296 -14.95 4.92 1.02
C GLY A 296 -14.81 6.15 0.12
N GLY A 297 -13.58 6.63 -0.09
CA GLY A 297 -13.30 7.83 -0.88
C GLY A 297 -13.42 7.67 -2.39
N VAL A 298 -13.05 8.72 -3.11
CA VAL A 298 -12.97 8.74 -4.58
C VAL A 298 -11.51 8.87 -4.99
N ASN A 299 -11.06 8.00 -5.89
CA ASN A 299 -9.73 8.03 -6.48
C ASN A 299 -9.75 8.83 -7.78
N VAL A 300 -9.11 9.99 -7.83
CA VAL A 300 -8.95 10.77 -9.05
C VAL A 300 -7.58 10.47 -9.65
N CYS A 301 -7.56 9.76 -10.77
CA CYS A 301 -6.34 9.32 -11.44
C CYS A 301 -5.84 10.37 -12.43
N LEU A 302 -4.52 10.55 -12.49
CA LEU A 302 -3.84 11.34 -13.53
C LEU A 302 -2.68 10.52 -14.08
N ARG A 303 -2.67 10.23 -15.39
CA ARG A 303 -1.52 9.54 -16.02
C ARG A 303 -0.25 10.39 -15.90
N ARG A 304 -0.37 11.63 -16.35
CA ARG A 304 0.65 12.68 -16.34
C ARG A 304 0.06 13.87 -15.61
N PHE A 305 0.90 14.59 -14.86
CA PHE A 305 0.47 15.80 -14.19
C PHE A 305 1.52 16.89 -14.32
N ASP A 306 1.02 18.11 -14.44
CA ASP A 306 1.72 19.36 -14.21
C ASP A 306 0.87 20.22 -13.24
N ALA A 307 1.31 21.45 -12.96
CA ALA A 307 0.57 22.34 -12.08
C ALA A 307 -0.86 22.60 -12.59
N ALA A 308 -1.04 22.84 -13.90
CA ALA A 308 -2.34 23.17 -14.47
C ALA A 308 -3.31 21.99 -14.37
N ALA A 309 -2.85 20.77 -14.66
CA ALA A 309 -3.62 19.56 -14.52
C ALA A 309 -4.04 19.30 -13.05
N ILE A 310 -3.14 19.55 -12.10
CA ILE A 310 -3.47 19.40 -10.66
C ILE A 310 -4.53 20.42 -10.24
N TYR A 311 -4.34 21.71 -10.53
CA TYR A 311 -5.32 22.73 -10.17
C TYR A 311 -6.68 22.50 -10.84
N ALA A 312 -6.70 22.10 -12.12
CA ALA A 312 -7.94 21.76 -12.82
C ALA A 312 -8.64 20.55 -12.20
N ALA A 313 -7.90 19.51 -11.80
CA ALA A 313 -8.47 18.36 -11.12
C ALA A 313 -9.02 18.72 -9.74
N ILE A 314 -8.33 19.60 -8.99
CA ILE A 314 -8.79 20.10 -7.69
C ILE A 314 -10.13 20.83 -7.83
N GLU A 315 -10.21 21.77 -8.76
CA GLU A 315 -11.43 22.54 -9.03
C GLU A 315 -12.57 21.62 -9.49
N THR A 316 -12.32 20.78 -10.49
CA THR A 316 -13.35 19.94 -11.12
C THR A 316 -13.90 18.89 -10.16
N HIS A 317 -13.04 18.21 -9.42
CA HIS A 317 -13.43 17.06 -8.60
C HIS A 317 -13.57 17.39 -7.11
N ARG A 318 -13.31 18.65 -6.71
CA ARG A 318 -13.26 19.06 -5.30
C ARG A 318 -12.31 18.18 -4.50
N VAL A 319 -11.07 18.06 -4.99
CA VAL A 319 -10.03 17.27 -4.33
C VAL A 319 -9.81 17.80 -2.92
N THR A 320 -9.65 16.87 -1.99
CA THR A 320 -9.45 17.16 -0.56
C THR A 320 -8.09 16.68 -0.07
N HIS A 321 -7.55 15.62 -0.67
CA HIS A 321 -6.32 14.96 -0.24
C HIS A 321 -5.47 14.60 -1.45
N MET A 322 -4.15 14.70 -1.30
CA MET A 322 -3.19 14.19 -2.26
C MET A 322 -1.85 13.91 -1.56
N CYS A 323 -1.08 12.98 -2.10
CA CYS A 323 0.31 12.77 -1.68
C CYS A 323 1.26 13.14 -2.81
N GLY A 324 2.48 13.57 -2.47
CA GLY A 324 3.49 13.87 -3.47
C GLY A 324 4.90 13.94 -2.89
N ALA A 325 5.91 13.79 -3.74
CA ALA A 325 7.26 14.15 -3.36
C ALA A 325 7.42 15.69 -3.31
N PRO A 326 8.46 16.24 -2.68
CA PRO A 326 8.67 17.69 -2.61
C PRO A 326 8.67 18.42 -3.96
N VAL A 327 8.99 17.72 -5.04
CA VAL A 327 8.89 18.26 -6.41
C VAL A 327 7.47 18.68 -6.78
N VAL A 328 6.44 17.99 -6.26
CA VAL A 328 5.02 18.35 -6.46
C VAL A 328 4.70 19.65 -5.73
N LEU A 329 5.18 19.82 -4.49
CA LEU A 329 5.01 21.07 -3.76
C LEU A 329 5.69 22.24 -4.50
N ASN A 330 6.92 22.02 -4.97
CA ASN A 330 7.65 23.03 -5.73
C ASN A 330 6.94 23.39 -7.03
N MET A 331 6.35 22.41 -7.72
CA MET A 331 5.54 22.63 -8.92
C MET A 331 4.29 23.48 -8.63
N LEU A 332 3.59 23.21 -7.52
CA LEU A 332 2.42 23.99 -7.10
C LEU A 332 2.78 25.42 -6.68
N ALA A 333 3.83 25.57 -5.87
CA ALA A 333 4.31 26.85 -5.36
C ALA A 333 4.72 27.81 -6.49
N ASN A 334 5.34 27.29 -7.54
CA ASN A 334 5.84 28.08 -8.66
C ASN A 334 4.92 28.06 -9.89
N ALA A 335 3.70 27.54 -9.75
CA ALA A 335 2.73 27.53 -10.85
C ALA A 335 2.44 28.97 -11.31
N PRO A 336 2.43 29.27 -12.63
CA PRO A 336 2.05 30.59 -13.12
C PRO A 336 0.57 30.87 -12.81
N ASP A 337 0.21 32.15 -12.63
CA ASP A 337 -1.16 32.53 -12.26
C ASP A 337 -2.22 32.03 -13.25
N SER A 338 -1.88 31.91 -14.54
CA SER A 338 -2.76 31.35 -15.57
C SER A 338 -3.08 29.86 -15.37
N ALA A 339 -2.20 29.10 -14.70
CA ALA A 339 -2.41 27.69 -14.37
C ALA A 339 -3.14 27.49 -13.05
N ARG A 340 -3.12 28.49 -12.15
CA ARG A 340 -3.76 28.40 -10.84
C ARG A 340 -5.28 28.44 -10.98
N ARG A 341 -5.98 27.78 -10.06
CA ARG A 341 -7.43 27.82 -9.91
C ARG A 341 -7.78 28.04 -8.43
N PRO A 342 -8.91 28.69 -8.12
CA PRO A 342 -9.35 28.84 -6.74
C PRO A 342 -9.55 27.49 -6.06
N LEU A 343 -9.08 27.36 -4.82
CA LEU A 343 -9.35 26.20 -3.98
C LEU A 343 -10.71 26.38 -3.29
N HIS A 344 -11.53 25.33 -3.23
CA HIS A 344 -12.82 25.37 -2.53
C HIS A 344 -12.69 25.27 -1.00
N GLY A 345 -11.48 24.98 -0.51
CA GLY A 345 -11.11 24.81 0.88
C GLY A 345 -9.69 24.26 0.98
N PRO A 346 -9.16 24.04 2.19
CA PRO A 346 -7.82 23.49 2.37
C PRO A 346 -7.70 22.11 1.73
N VAL A 347 -6.73 21.95 0.82
CA VAL A 347 -6.35 20.65 0.27
C VAL A 347 -5.21 20.09 1.11
N GLN A 348 -5.41 18.93 1.72
CA GLN A 348 -4.41 18.24 2.53
C GLN A 348 -3.36 17.61 1.61
N VAL A 349 -2.09 17.95 1.81
CA VAL A 349 -0.97 17.41 1.04
C VAL A 349 0.00 16.74 1.98
N LEU A 350 0.13 15.41 1.86
CA LEU A 350 1.17 14.66 2.55
C LEU A 350 2.40 14.53 1.65
N THR A 351 3.52 15.13 2.08
CA THR A 351 4.81 15.05 1.40
C THR A 351 5.76 14.10 2.12
N ALA A 352 6.56 13.34 1.38
CA ALA A 352 7.53 12.40 1.96
C ALA A 352 8.71 12.15 1.02
N GLY A 353 9.71 11.41 1.50
CA GLY A 353 10.89 10.97 0.76
C GLY A 353 12.09 11.91 0.86
N ALA A 354 11.86 13.22 0.97
CA ALA A 354 12.89 14.20 1.30
C ALA A 354 12.26 15.39 2.04
N PRO A 355 13.01 16.06 2.94
CA PRO A 355 12.52 17.27 3.60
C PRO A 355 12.29 18.39 2.58
N PRO A 356 11.08 18.97 2.50
CA PRO A 356 10.81 20.07 1.60
C PRO A 356 11.50 21.37 2.07
N PRO A 357 12.05 22.21 1.17
CA PRO A 357 12.62 23.50 1.57
C PRO A 357 11.58 24.41 2.22
N ALA A 358 11.95 25.09 3.32
CA ALA A 358 11.02 25.97 4.06
C ALA A 358 10.33 27.02 3.18
N ALA A 359 11.06 27.62 2.23
CA ALA A 359 10.48 28.59 1.31
C ALA A 359 9.42 27.98 0.35
N VAL A 360 9.54 26.69 0.02
CA VAL A 360 8.54 25.98 -0.80
C VAL A 360 7.31 25.68 0.05
N LEU A 361 7.50 25.28 1.30
CA LEU A 361 6.41 25.06 2.26
C LEU A 361 5.58 26.34 2.46
N ASP A 362 6.24 27.45 2.79
CA ASP A 362 5.58 28.73 3.04
C ASP A 362 4.76 29.20 1.84
N ARG A 363 5.33 29.10 0.63
CA ARG A 363 4.61 29.44 -0.61
C ARG A 363 3.43 28.52 -0.87
N THR A 364 3.58 27.23 -0.59
CA THR A 364 2.50 26.25 -0.82
C THR A 364 1.35 26.45 0.18
N GLU A 365 1.66 26.68 1.45
CA GLU A 365 0.66 27.00 2.48
C GLU A 365 -0.08 28.31 2.19
N ALA A 366 0.64 29.34 1.72
CA ALA A 366 0.04 30.62 1.32
C ALA A 366 -0.94 30.50 0.15
N LEU A 367 -0.83 29.42 -0.65
CA LEU A 367 -1.77 29.10 -1.73
C LEU A 367 -3.02 28.34 -1.24
N GLY A 368 -3.11 28.04 0.05
CA GLY A 368 -4.26 27.38 0.69
C GLY A 368 -4.14 25.87 0.84
N PHE A 369 -2.97 25.29 0.57
CA PHE A 369 -2.70 23.88 0.85
C PHE A 369 -2.31 23.67 2.32
N ALA A 370 -2.76 22.58 2.94
CA ALA A 370 -2.35 22.18 4.28
C ALA A 370 -1.31 21.07 4.16
N VAL A 371 -0.06 21.36 4.50
CA VAL A 371 1.05 20.43 4.25
C VAL A 371 1.43 19.65 5.52
N SER A 372 1.45 18.33 5.39
CA SER A 372 2.00 17.40 6.37
C SER A 372 3.24 16.72 5.80
N HIS A 373 4.21 16.40 6.65
CA HIS A 373 5.41 15.65 6.24
C HIS A 373 5.39 14.25 6.85
N GLY A 374 5.69 13.26 6.02
CA GLY A 374 5.80 11.86 6.37
C GLY A 374 7.22 11.34 6.17
N TYR A 375 7.65 10.41 7.03
CA TYR A 375 8.87 9.64 6.84
C TYR A 375 8.55 8.15 6.72
N GLY A 376 9.28 7.44 5.86
CA GLY A 376 9.22 6.00 5.78
C GLY A 376 10.13 5.43 4.69
N LEU A 377 10.12 4.10 4.63
CA LEU A 377 10.95 3.29 3.76
C LEU A 377 10.08 2.26 3.05
N THR A 378 10.58 1.69 1.95
CA THR A 378 9.86 0.59 1.27
C THR A 378 9.66 -0.58 2.22
N GLU A 379 10.65 -0.92 3.04
CA GLU A 379 10.61 -1.96 4.06
C GLU A 379 9.51 -1.76 5.12
N THR A 380 9.04 -0.53 5.30
CA THR A 380 7.95 -0.20 6.24
C THR A 380 6.58 -0.16 5.57
N ALA A 381 6.46 -0.58 4.31
CA ALA A 381 5.26 -0.42 3.47
C ALA A 381 4.80 1.04 3.28
N GLY A 382 5.51 1.98 3.88
CA GLY A 382 5.91 3.14 3.15
C GLY A 382 6.04 4.45 3.85
N LEU A 383 5.05 4.65 4.71
CA LEU A 383 5.17 5.54 5.83
C LEU A 383 5.55 4.66 7.02
N ARG A 384 6.26 5.25 7.97
CA ARG A 384 6.38 4.71 9.31
C ARG A 384 5.13 5.11 10.10
N GLY A 385 4.65 4.23 10.97
CA GLY A 385 3.56 4.58 11.87
C GLY A 385 3.93 5.68 12.87
N GLY A 386 3.00 6.62 13.08
CA GLY A 386 3.25 7.86 13.82
C GLY A 386 4.32 8.74 13.19
N GLY A 387 4.44 8.71 11.86
CA GLY A 387 5.45 9.43 11.08
C GLY A 387 4.89 10.63 10.33
N VAL A 388 3.58 10.88 10.39
CA VAL A 388 2.91 12.01 9.77
C VAL A 388 2.76 13.15 10.77
N HIS A 389 3.30 14.31 10.41
CA HIS A 389 3.20 15.49 11.26
C HIS A 389 2.83 16.73 10.43
N PRO A 390 1.96 17.61 10.95
CA PRO A 390 1.83 18.96 10.41
C PRO A 390 3.21 19.62 10.37
N VAL A 391 3.55 20.28 9.26
CA VAL A 391 4.81 21.02 9.15
C VAL A 391 4.85 22.20 10.16
N ARG A 392 3.68 22.72 10.52
CA ARG A 392 3.49 23.70 11.60
C ARG A 392 2.41 23.25 12.58
N PRO A 393 2.63 23.37 13.90
CA PRO A 393 1.58 23.11 14.88
C PRO A 393 0.43 24.12 14.74
N PRO A 394 -0.80 23.78 15.18
CA PRO A 394 -1.92 24.71 15.20
C PRO A 394 -1.56 26.00 15.94
N SER A 395 -2.08 27.13 15.46
CA SER A 395 -1.79 28.47 15.99
C SER A 395 -2.02 28.53 17.51
N GLY A 396 -0.93 28.57 18.28
CA GLY A 396 -0.94 28.60 19.74
C GLY A 396 0.38 28.12 20.37
N GLU A 397 1.09 27.23 19.70
CA GLU A 397 2.40 26.73 20.15
C GLU A 397 3.53 27.35 19.32
N ARG A 398 4.22 28.36 19.87
CA ARG A 398 5.48 28.85 19.29
C ARG A 398 6.59 27.83 19.59
N GLY A 399 6.93 27.00 18.60
CA GLY A 399 8.12 26.15 18.63
C GLY A 399 8.83 26.19 17.28
N GLY A 400 10.01 26.81 17.23
CA GLY A 400 10.83 26.92 16.02
C GLY A 400 11.48 25.60 15.63
N GLY A 401 11.60 25.36 14.32
CA GLY A 401 12.39 24.26 13.74
C GLY A 401 11.66 23.50 12.64
N GLY A 402 11.65 24.05 11.41
CA GLY A 402 11.02 23.44 10.23
C GLY A 402 11.77 22.24 9.64
N GLY A 403 12.22 21.29 10.46
CA GLY A 403 13.00 20.14 10.01
C GLY A 403 13.05 18.93 10.94
N ALA A 404 12.28 18.90 12.03
CA ALA A 404 12.28 17.74 12.94
C ALA A 404 11.41 16.59 12.40
N THR A 405 11.99 15.41 12.26
CA THR A 405 11.28 14.12 12.20
C THR A 405 10.66 13.85 13.57
N GLY A 406 9.34 13.65 13.63
CA GLY A 406 8.55 13.83 14.85
C GLY A 406 8.58 12.69 15.89
N ARG A 407 7.65 12.78 16.86
CA ARG A 407 7.56 11.92 18.06
C ARG A 407 6.86 10.60 17.78
N VAL A 408 7.34 9.53 18.44
CA VAL A 408 6.77 8.17 18.40
C VAL A 408 5.41 8.10 19.08
N LEU A 409 4.38 7.66 18.36
CA LEU A 409 3.13 7.17 18.93
C LEU A 409 2.82 5.78 18.35
N GLY A 410 2.67 4.79 19.25
CA GLY A 410 2.03 3.49 18.98
C GLY A 410 2.81 2.46 18.14
N GLY A 411 3.03 1.26 18.71
CA GLY A 411 3.40 0.04 17.96
C GLY A 411 4.88 -0.16 17.61
N ASP A 412 5.51 0.84 16.99
CA ASP A 412 6.83 0.68 16.38
C ASP A 412 7.95 1.33 17.21
N ALA A 413 8.75 0.50 17.89
CA ALA A 413 9.93 0.94 18.63
C ALA A 413 11.12 1.19 17.68
N VAL A 414 11.71 2.39 17.75
CA VAL A 414 12.98 2.72 17.10
C VAL A 414 14.11 2.57 18.13
N ARG A 415 15.17 1.85 17.75
CA ARG A 415 16.42 1.83 18.52
C ARG A 415 17.54 2.34 17.65
N VAL A 416 18.32 3.25 18.22
CA VAL A 416 19.61 3.68 17.68
C VAL A 416 20.67 2.75 18.25
N ARG A 417 21.52 2.15 17.40
CA ARG A 417 22.58 1.24 17.83
C ARG A 417 23.95 1.89 17.62
N GLN A 418 24.74 2.01 18.68
CA GLN A 418 26.16 2.35 18.64
C GLN A 418 26.98 1.13 18.14
N PRO A 419 28.08 1.31 17.38
CA PRO A 419 28.95 0.20 16.99
C PRO A 419 29.64 -0.42 18.21
N GLU A 420 29.97 -1.71 18.12
CA GLU A 420 30.32 -2.58 19.25
C GLU A 420 31.47 -2.06 20.12
N GLY A 421 31.19 -2.00 21.44
CA GLY A 421 32.15 -1.61 22.47
C GLY A 421 31.55 -0.80 23.64
N GLY A 422 30.35 -1.13 24.13
CA GLY A 422 29.76 -0.45 25.30
C GLY A 422 28.45 -1.09 25.75
N SER A 423 28.30 -1.31 27.05
CA SER A 423 27.16 -2.00 27.67
C SER A 423 25.83 -1.23 27.55
N VAL A 424 24.74 -2.00 27.62
CA VAL A 424 23.35 -1.54 27.49
C VAL A 424 22.97 -0.63 28.67
N GLY A 425 22.85 0.67 28.42
CA GLY A 425 22.17 1.64 29.27
C GLY A 425 21.08 2.35 28.47
N GLY A 426 19.90 2.57 29.08
CA GLY A 426 18.80 3.28 28.43
C GLY A 426 19.25 4.66 27.96
N ALA A 427 19.07 4.95 26.67
CA ALA A 427 19.50 6.21 26.07
C ALA A 427 18.77 7.40 26.71
N THR A 428 19.54 8.36 27.22
CA THR A 428 19.11 9.73 27.52
C THR A 428 19.49 10.64 26.34
N ASP A 429 18.69 11.69 26.11
CA ASP A 429 18.87 12.75 25.08
C ASP A 429 20.36 13.15 24.89
N GLY A 430 20.87 13.18 23.65
CA GLY A 430 22.23 13.67 23.40
C GLY A 430 23.11 13.00 22.33
N GLU A 431 22.78 11.80 21.82
CA GLU A 431 23.75 10.97 21.09
C GLU A 431 23.49 10.84 19.58
N ARG A 432 24.50 11.22 18.77
CA ARG A 432 24.58 10.87 17.35
C ARG A 432 24.70 9.36 17.17
N GLY A 433 23.84 8.78 16.33
CA GLY A 433 23.94 7.38 15.94
C GLY A 433 23.80 7.19 14.43
N ASP A 434 24.67 6.33 13.89
CA ASP A 434 24.77 6.11 12.44
C ASP A 434 23.68 5.20 11.85
N ARG A 435 22.84 4.56 12.68
CA ARG A 435 21.89 3.54 12.22
C ARG A 435 20.55 3.59 12.96
N VAL A 436 19.47 3.69 12.17
CA VAL A 436 18.09 3.57 12.64
C VAL A 436 17.57 2.17 12.34
N VAL A 437 17.12 1.47 13.39
CA VAL A 437 16.51 0.13 13.27
C VAL A 437 15.01 0.25 13.55
N PRO A 438 14.15 0.39 12.52
CA PRO A 438 12.71 0.29 12.70
C PRO A 438 12.30 -1.17 12.95
N ARG A 439 11.53 -1.40 14.03
CA ARG A 439 10.68 -2.60 14.10
C ARG A 439 9.41 -2.30 13.32
N ALA A 440 9.16 -3.02 12.24
CA ALA A 440 7.94 -2.91 11.46
C ALA A 440 7.16 -4.21 11.53
N HIS A 441 5.85 -4.11 11.69
CA HIS A 441 4.93 -5.26 11.55
C HIS A 441 4.86 -5.82 10.11
N ALA A 442 5.57 -5.22 9.14
CA ALA A 442 5.26 -5.32 7.72
C ALA A 442 6.29 -6.04 6.83
N ALA A 443 7.50 -6.35 7.32
CA ALA A 443 8.54 -6.93 6.48
C ALA A 443 8.77 -8.42 6.80
N LEU A 444 8.54 -9.30 5.82
CA LEU A 444 9.17 -10.61 5.80
C LEU A 444 10.53 -10.43 5.11
N HIS A 445 11.62 -10.46 5.89
CA HIS A 445 12.95 -10.48 5.31
C HIS A 445 13.24 -11.87 4.71
N GLY A 446 13.21 -11.94 3.39
CA GLY A 446 13.86 -12.95 2.58
C GLY A 446 14.71 -12.26 1.53
N ALA A 447 16.01 -12.11 1.79
CA ALA A 447 16.97 -11.94 0.70
C ALA A 447 17.13 -13.34 0.10
N GLU A 448 16.38 -13.64 -0.95
CA GLU A 448 16.54 -14.90 -1.66
C GLU A 448 17.74 -14.79 -2.59
N ASP A 449 18.87 -15.35 -2.17
CA ASP A 449 19.91 -15.78 -3.09
C ASP A 449 19.39 -17.03 -3.83
N GLY A 450 19.34 -16.94 -5.15
CA GLY A 450 18.57 -17.85 -6.00
C GLY A 450 18.78 -19.34 -5.74
N GLY A 451 17.68 -20.04 -5.51
CA GLY A 451 17.56 -21.51 -5.57
C GLY A 451 16.09 -21.90 -5.63
N ALA A 452 15.67 -22.53 -6.73
CA ALA A 452 14.28 -22.94 -6.96
C ALA A 452 13.81 -24.02 -5.94
N PRO A 453 12.55 -24.02 -5.48
CA PRO A 453 12.02 -25.10 -4.66
C PRO A 453 11.48 -26.22 -5.57
N GLY A 454 12.28 -27.25 -5.79
CA GLY A 454 11.83 -28.56 -6.28
C GLY A 454 11.82 -29.54 -5.11
N GLY A 455 10.67 -30.12 -4.78
CA GLY A 455 10.53 -31.05 -3.67
C GLY A 455 11.06 -32.45 -3.96
N ALA A 456 11.52 -33.14 -2.91
CA ALA A 456 11.30 -34.57 -2.65
C ALA A 456 11.86 -34.90 -1.26
N ALA A 457 11.12 -35.69 -0.50
CA ALA A 457 11.58 -36.35 0.71
C ALA A 457 12.45 -37.56 0.34
N GLU A 458 13.50 -37.85 1.13
CA GLU A 458 13.91 -39.20 1.55
C GLU A 458 15.10 -39.14 2.54
N ASP A 459 15.04 -40.00 3.55
CA ASP A 459 16.01 -40.24 4.63
C ASP A 459 17.32 -40.85 4.12
N VAL A 460 18.48 -40.49 4.72
CA VAL A 460 19.62 -41.41 4.98
C VAL A 460 20.44 -40.90 6.19
N ASP A 461 20.68 -41.83 7.12
CA ASP A 461 21.52 -41.78 8.34
C ASP A 461 23.05 -41.63 8.12
N GLY A 462 23.77 -41.31 9.21
CA GLY A 462 25.21 -41.59 9.40
C GLY A 462 26.02 -40.37 9.85
N GLU A 463 26.08 -40.08 11.15
CA GLU A 463 27.22 -40.39 12.05
C GLU A 463 28.56 -39.71 11.66
N ASP A 464 28.94 -38.69 12.43
CA ASP A 464 30.13 -38.79 13.31
C ASP A 464 30.21 -37.65 14.36
N THR A 465 30.02 -38.10 15.61
CA THR A 465 30.66 -37.75 16.90
C THR A 465 31.67 -36.58 16.99
N GLU A 466 31.92 -35.90 18.12
CA GLU A 466 31.32 -35.68 19.45
C GLU A 466 32.37 -34.83 20.22
N VAL A 467 32.02 -33.71 20.89
CA VAL A 467 32.57 -33.32 22.23
C VAL A 467 31.58 -32.39 22.96
N ARG A 468 31.11 -32.88 24.12
CA ARG A 468 30.29 -32.28 25.21
C ARG A 468 31.08 -31.23 26.02
N ALA A 469 30.56 -30.36 26.89
CA ALA A 469 29.24 -29.88 27.33
C ALA A 469 29.52 -28.70 28.29
N GLU A 470 28.61 -27.72 28.39
CA GLU A 470 28.11 -27.20 29.67
C GLU A 470 26.90 -26.31 29.39
N GLY A 471 25.83 -26.55 30.14
CA GLY A 471 24.54 -25.90 29.92
C GLY A 471 24.48 -24.53 30.58
N ASP A 472 23.78 -23.62 29.93
CA ASP A 472 22.86 -22.76 30.65
C ASP A 472 21.66 -22.42 29.76
N SER A 473 20.48 -22.60 30.33
CA SER A 473 19.19 -22.40 29.70
C SER A 473 18.88 -20.91 29.64
N GLN A 474 18.77 -20.34 28.43
CA GLN A 474 18.01 -19.11 28.20
C GLN A 474 17.28 -19.17 26.85
N GLU A 475 15.96 -19.08 26.92
CA GLU A 475 15.05 -18.88 25.80
C GLU A 475 15.35 -17.54 25.11
N ASP A 476 16.19 -17.54 24.08
CA ASP A 476 16.33 -16.39 23.18
C ASP A 476 15.41 -16.55 21.97
N GLY A 477 14.19 -16.05 22.12
CA GLY A 477 13.27 -15.87 21.00
C GLY A 477 13.89 -14.92 19.97
N LEU A 478 14.16 -15.43 18.75
CA LEU A 478 14.67 -14.65 17.62
C LEU A 478 13.76 -13.44 17.33
N ARG A 479 14.15 -12.26 17.80
CA ARG A 479 13.56 -10.97 17.42
C ARG A 479 14.23 -10.49 16.14
N ARG A 480 13.60 -10.68 14.99
CA ARG A 480 14.08 -10.14 13.70
C ARG A 480 13.71 -8.65 13.58
N SER A 481 14.66 -7.78 13.24
CA SER A 481 14.48 -6.34 13.00
C SER A 481 15.03 -5.93 11.63
N ALA A 482 14.45 -4.91 11.00
CA ALA A 482 14.93 -4.37 9.73
C ALA A 482 16.03 -3.33 9.98
N GLU A 483 17.22 -3.51 9.41
CA GLU A 483 18.32 -2.54 9.53
C GLU A 483 18.33 -1.56 8.34
N SER A 484 18.48 -0.26 8.63
CA SER A 484 18.64 0.78 7.60
C SER A 484 19.99 1.50 7.73
N ASN A 485 20.55 1.93 6.59
CA ASN A 485 21.83 2.66 6.51
C ASN A 485 21.64 4.19 6.58
N VAL A 486 20.58 4.68 7.23
CA VAL A 486 20.30 6.13 7.34
C VAL A 486 20.79 6.63 8.71
N VAL A 487 21.69 7.62 8.68
CA VAL A 487 22.27 8.29 9.86
C VAL A 487 21.29 9.34 10.40
N HIS A 488 21.08 9.40 11.72
CA HIS A 488 20.23 10.41 12.35
C HIS A 488 20.94 11.07 13.54
N ASP A 489 20.76 12.38 13.68
CA ASP A 489 21.14 13.13 14.88
C ASP A 489 19.86 13.45 15.66
N SER A 490 19.80 13.10 16.94
CA SER A 490 18.65 13.41 17.78
C SER A 490 19.09 14.43 18.82
N ASP A 491 18.89 15.72 18.57
CA ASP A 491 19.07 16.69 19.65
C ASP A 491 18.37 18.05 19.52
N ARG A 492 18.15 18.62 20.71
CA ARG A 492 17.56 19.93 20.99
C ARG A 492 18.49 21.08 20.57
N VAL A 493 17.92 22.00 19.80
CA VAL A 493 18.27 23.43 19.70
C VAL A 493 19.77 23.72 19.57
N GLY A 494 20.27 23.62 18.34
CA GLY A 494 21.57 24.17 17.93
C GLY A 494 21.72 24.14 16.41
N LEU A 495 21.82 25.31 15.80
CA LEU A 495 22.09 25.52 14.36
C LEU A 495 23.40 24.84 13.92
N ALA A 496 23.41 24.25 12.72
CA ALA A 496 24.63 24.14 11.91
C ALA A 496 24.34 24.10 10.41
N GLU A 497 24.94 25.05 9.68
CA GLU A 497 25.00 25.13 8.21
C GLU A 497 25.86 24.00 7.62
N GLN A 498 25.46 23.46 6.46
CA GLN A 498 26.36 22.68 5.62
C GLN A 498 27.01 23.59 4.56
N LEU A 499 28.29 23.92 4.79
CA LEU A 499 29.18 24.45 3.78
C LEU A 499 29.48 23.37 2.72
N LEU A 500 29.22 23.72 1.46
CA LEU A 500 29.61 22.97 0.27
C LEU A 500 31.14 22.91 0.15
N HIS A 501 31.72 21.71 0.25
CA HIS A 501 33.07 21.46 -0.26
C HIS A 501 32.99 20.98 -1.71
N LEU A 502 33.28 21.89 -2.64
CA LEU A 502 33.68 21.56 -4.01
C LEU A 502 35.13 21.08 -3.99
N PRO A 503 35.47 19.97 -4.68
CA PRO A 503 36.87 19.63 -4.91
C PRO A 503 37.39 20.47 -6.10
N THR A 504 38.19 21.48 -5.79
CA THR A 504 39.19 21.99 -6.73
C THR A 504 40.37 21.03 -6.74
N HIS A 505 40.89 20.67 -7.91
CA HIS A 505 42.31 20.84 -8.29
C HIS A 505 42.56 20.27 -9.71
N PRO A 506 43.64 20.73 -10.37
CA PRO A 506 43.63 21.29 -11.74
C PRO A 506 43.60 20.27 -12.88
#